data_AF-A0A535UR16-F1
#
_entry.id   AF-A0A535UR16-F1
#
_cell.length_a   1.000
_cell.length_b   1.000
_cell.length_c   1.000
_cell.angle_alpha   90.00
_cell.angle_beta   90.00
_cell.angle_gamma   90.00
#
_symmetry.space_group_name_H-M   'P 1'
#
loop_
_entity.id
_entity.type
_entity.pdbx_description
1 polymer ?
#
loop_
_entity_poly.entity_id
_entity_poly.type
_entity_poly.pdbx_seq_one_letter_code
_entity_poly.pdbx_strand_id
1 'polypeptide(L)'
;NPASDGAVLPILHLNGYKIANPTVLARIPEAELRDLLEGYGHAPIFVSGDEPSRVHQQMAAAMDWALDEIARIKKEHPAVRQARPMIVLRTPKGWTGPKKVDGEQVEGTWRAHQVPVTDFDAKPGHLKILEDWLRSYRPDELFDRNGKLVDEI
;
A
#
# COMPACT_ATOMS: atom_id res chain seq x y z
N ASN A 1 6.83 -7.65 -25.85
CA ASN A 1 6.28 -8.80 -26.60
C ASN A 1 5.96 -9.91 -25.61
N PRO A 2 4.68 -10.35 -25.46
CA PRO A 2 4.32 -11.42 -24.52
C PRO A 2 4.99 -12.78 -24.78
N ALA A 3 5.47 -13.03 -26.00
CA ALA A 3 6.11 -14.29 -26.39
C ALA A 3 7.57 -14.40 -25.98
N SER A 4 8.30 -13.29 -26.06
CA SER A 4 9.75 -13.26 -25.80
C SER A 4 10.12 -12.62 -24.47
N ASP A 5 9.28 -11.73 -23.93
CA ASP A 5 9.65 -10.87 -22.81
C ASP A 5 8.91 -11.25 -21.52
N GLY A 6 9.43 -10.74 -20.40
CA GLY A 6 8.76 -10.81 -19.10
C GLY A 6 7.47 -9.97 -19.04
N ALA A 7 6.80 -10.04 -17.89
CA ALA A 7 5.64 -9.20 -17.59
C ALA A 7 5.95 -8.28 -16.41
N VAL A 8 5.41 -7.06 -16.45
CA VAL A 8 5.44 -6.12 -15.34
C VAL A 8 4.02 -6.02 -14.80
N LEU A 9 3.87 -6.12 -13.48
CA LEU A 9 2.64 -5.78 -12.75
C LEU A 9 2.87 -4.47 -11.99
N PRO A 10 2.45 -3.31 -12.53
CA PRO A 10 2.58 -2.06 -11.81
C PRO A 10 1.65 -2.03 -10.59
N ILE A 11 2.19 -1.59 -9.45
CA ILE A 11 1.41 -1.28 -8.25
C ILE A 11 1.56 0.21 -7.97
N LEU A 12 0.52 0.99 -8.27
CA LEU A 12 0.48 2.40 -7.92
C LEU A 12 0.12 2.52 -6.44
N HIS A 13 1.13 2.79 -5.60
CA HIS A 13 0.91 3.06 -4.19
C HIS A 13 0.35 4.49 -3.99
N LEU A 14 -0.97 4.58 -3.97
CA LEU A 14 -1.73 5.82 -3.94
C LEU A 14 -2.05 6.25 -2.50
N ASN A 15 -1.02 6.49 -1.70
CA ASN A 15 -1.18 6.85 -0.28
C ASN A 15 -1.53 8.32 0.00
N GLY A 16 -1.79 9.09 -1.06
CA GLY A 16 -2.29 10.47 -0.98
C GLY A 16 -1.23 11.56 -0.91
N TYR A 17 0.01 11.28 -0.49
CA TYR A 17 0.97 12.34 -0.14
C TYR A 17 2.42 12.04 -0.52
N LYS A 18 3.14 13.09 -0.92
CA LYS A 18 4.61 13.16 -1.00
C LYS A 18 5.18 13.81 0.27
N ILE A 19 6.35 14.48 0.21
CA ILE A 19 7.05 14.99 1.40
C ILE A 19 6.18 15.92 2.25
N ALA A 20 5.64 16.97 1.65
CA ALA A 20 4.86 18.00 2.34
C ALA A 20 3.62 18.44 1.56
N ASN A 21 3.15 17.58 0.64
CA ASN A 21 2.09 17.91 -0.30
C ASN A 21 1.29 16.66 -0.69
N PRO A 22 0.04 16.83 -1.14
CA PRO A 22 -0.65 15.74 -1.81
C PRO A 22 0.00 15.33 -3.13
N THR A 23 -0.33 14.13 -3.60
CA THR A 23 -0.02 13.68 -4.97
C THR A 23 -1.18 14.01 -5.91
N VAL A 24 -0.87 14.36 -7.16
CA VAL A 24 -1.89 14.77 -8.15
C VAL A 24 -2.90 13.67 -8.40
N LEU A 25 -2.42 12.44 -8.65
CA LEU A 25 -3.29 11.28 -8.95
C LEU A 25 -4.20 10.88 -7.78
N ALA A 26 -3.88 11.28 -6.54
CA ALA A 26 -4.74 11.00 -5.40
C ALA A 26 -5.84 12.06 -5.20
N ARG A 27 -5.84 13.13 -6.00
CA ARG A 27 -6.78 14.25 -5.88
C ARG A 27 -7.74 14.38 -7.06
N ILE A 28 -7.53 13.61 -8.11
CA ILE A 28 -8.52 13.47 -9.19
C ILE A 28 -9.57 12.42 -8.82
N PRO A 29 -10.80 12.51 -9.36
CA PRO A 29 -11.81 11.46 -9.23
C PRO A 29 -11.30 10.10 -9.68
N GLU A 30 -11.83 9.02 -9.08
CA GLU A 30 -11.43 7.66 -9.42
C GLU A 30 -11.73 7.31 -10.89
N ALA A 31 -12.85 7.80 -11.43
CA ALA A 31 -13.19 7.62 -12.84
C ALA A 31 -12.11 8.21 -13.76
N GLU A 32 -11.66 9.44 -13.49
CA GLU A 32 -10.60 10.08 -14.28
C GLU A 32 -9.26 9.33 -14.17
N LEU A 33 -8.92 8.83 -12.98
CA LEU A 33 -7.73 8.00 -12.80
C LEU A 33 -7.84 6.68 -13.58
N ARG A 34 -9.01 6.04 -13.56
CA ARG A 34 -9.26 4.81 -14.33
C ARG A 34 -9.09 5.07 -15.82
N ASP A 35 -9.73 6.10 -16.36
CA ASP A 35 -9.65 6.46 -17.78
C ASP A 35 -8.20 6.74 -18.21
N LEU A 36 -7.43 7.44 -17.37
CA LEU A 36 -6.01 7.70 -17.64
C LEU A 36 -5.19 6.41 -17.74
N LEU A 37 -5.39 5.49 -16.80
CA LEU A 37 -4.64 4.23 -16.73
C LEU A 37 -5.04 3.27 -17.85
N GLU A 38 -6.33 3.20 -18.17
CA GLU A 38 -6.85 2.45 -19.31
C GLU A 38 -6.34 3.03 -20.64
N GLY A 39 -6.25 4.36 -20.74
CA GLY A 39 -5.63 5.05 -21.87
C GLY A 39 -4.13 4.74 -22.06
N TYR A 40 -3.41 4.38 -20.99
CA TYR A 40 -2.03 3.86 -21.07
C TYR A 40 -1.95 2.37 -21.44
N GLY A 41 -3.09 1.71 -21.64
CA GLY A 41 -3.19 0.30 -22.00
C GLY A 41 -3.09 -0.63 -20.79
N HIS A 42 -3.56 -0.18 -19.63
CA HIS A 42 -3.69 -1.01 -18.44
C HIS A 42 -5.14 -1.42 -18.17
N ALA A 43 -5.30 -2.47 -17.36
CA ALA A 43 -6.57 -2.87 -16.76
C ALA A 43 -6.46 -2.68 -15.24
N PRO A 44 -6.87 -1.51 -14.70
CA PRO A 44 -6.64 -1.18 -13.30
C PRO A 44 -7.66 -1.83 -12.36
N ILE A 45 -7.15 -2.52 -11.33
CA ILE A 45 -7.91 -2.95 -10.15
C ILE A 45 -7.58 -2.03 -8.98
N PHE A 46 -8.61 -1.60 -8.26
CA PHE A 46 -8.48 -0.75 -7.09
C PHE A 46 -8.57 -1.60 -5.83
N VAL A 47 -7.51 -1.54 -5.02
CA VAL A 47 -7.46 -2.09 -3.66
C VAL A 47 -7.46 -0.89 -2.72
N SER A 48 -8.59 -0.67 -2.04
CA SER A 48 -8.80 0.54 -1.22
C SER A 48 -9.28 0.20 0.19
N GLY A 49 -8.78 0.95 1.18
CA GLY A 49 -9.25 0.86 2.55
C GLY A 49 -8.16 1.13 3.58
N ASP A 50 -8.56 1.06 4.85
CA ASP A 50 -7.73 1.26 6.03
C ASP A 50 -7.89 0.16 7.08
N GLU A 51 -8.82 -0.78 6.89
CA GLU A 51 -8.96 -1.98 7.73
C GLU A 51 -8.08 -3.12 7.15
N PRO A 52 -7.05 -3.58 7.88
CA PRO A 52 -6.06 -4.51 7.36
C PRO A 52 -6.65 -5.80 6.80
N SER A 53 -7.56 -6.46 7.53
CA SER A 53 -8.10 -7.78 7.17
C SER A 53 -8.82 -7.74 5.82
N ARG A 54 -9.62 -6.69 5.58
CA ARG A 54 -10.35 -6.45 4.34
C ARG A 54 -9.41 -6.05 3.21
N VAL A 55 -8.40 -5.23 3.47
CA VAL A 55 -7.40 -4.86 2.45
C VAL A 55 -6.55 -6.07 2.06
N HIS A 56 -6.21 -6.96 2.99
CA HIS A 56 -5.51 -8.21 2.71
C HIS A 56 -6.30 -9.10 1.74
N GLN A 57 -7.60 -9.30 2.00
CA GLN A 57 -8.45 -10.10 1.11
C GLN A 57 -8.61 -9.47 -0.28
N GLN A 58 -8.80 -8.14 -0.34
CA GLN A 58 -8.85 -7.44 -1.63
C GLN A 58 -7.54 -7.54 -2.41
N MET A 59 -6.40 -7.40 -1.72
CA MET A 59 -5.08 -7.49 -2.33
C MET A 59 -4.80 -8.91 -2.85
N ALA A 60 -5.16 -9.94 -2.08
CA ALA A 60 -5.03 -11.34 -2.50
C ALA A 60 -5.83 -11.59 -3.79
N ALA A 61 -7.11 -11.22 -3.81
CA ALA A 61 -7.96 -11.38 -5.00
C ALA A 61 -7.44 -10.58 -6.21
N ALA A 62 -6.93 -9.36 -6.00
CA ALA A 62 -6.35 -8.54 -7.06
C ALA A 62 -5.06 -9.14 -7.64
N MET A 63 -4.21 -9.71 -6.78
CA MET A 63 -2.98 -10.38 -7.17
C MET A 63 -3.28 -11.68 -7.94
N ASP A 64 -4.20 -12.51 -7.45
CA ASP A 64 -4.60 -13.75 -8.12
C ASP A 64 -5.10 -13.47 -9.53
N TRP A 65 -6.06 -12.54 -9.66
CA TRP A 65 -6.57 -12.13 -10.97
C TRP A 65 -5.47 -11.57 -11.88
N ALA A 66 -4.58 -10.72 -11.35
CA ALA A 66 -3.54 -10.10 -12.16
C ALA A 66 -2.53 -11.12 -12.68
N LEU A 67 -2.17 -12.11 -11.85
CA LEU A 67 -1.26 -13.19 -12.21
C LEU A 67 -1.90 -14.14 -13.24
N ASP A 68 -3.18 -14.49 -13.05
CA ASP A 68 -3.94 -15.28 -14.01
C ASP A 68 -4.04 -14.59 -15.38
N GLU A 69 -4.32 -13.29 -15.39
CA GLU A 69 -4.41 -12.51 -16.63
C GLU A 69 -3.05 -12.37 -17.33
N ILE A 70 -1.97 -12.16 -16.56
CA ILE A 70 -0.60 -12.20 -17.10
C ILE A 70 -0.31 -13.56 -17.72
N ALA A 71 -0.62 -14.66 -17.03
CA ALA A 71 -0.38 -16.02 -17.51
C ALA A 71 -1.18 -16.29 -18.79
N ARG A 72 -2.44 -15.87 -18.84
CA ARG A 72 -3.32 -15.97 -20.01
C ARG A 72 -2.74 -15.24 -21.22
N ILE A 73 -2.38 -13.96 -21.07
CA ILE A 73 -1.80 -13.16 -22.16
C ILE A 73 -0.46 -13.76 -22.64
N LYS A 74 0.36 -14.27 -21.70
CA LYS A 74 1.61 -14.95 -22.05
C LYS A 74 1.37 -16.26 -22.79
N LYS A 75 0.30 -17.00 -22.49
CA LYS A 75 0.01 -18.27 -23.17
C LYS A 75 -0.57 -18.06 -24.57
N GLU A 76 -1.45 -17.07 -24.73
CA GLU A 76 -2.16 -16.84 -25.99
C GLU A 76 -1.34 -16.11 -27.04
N HIS A 77 -0.31 -15.35 -26.62
CA HIS A 77 0.50 -14.50 -27.50
C HIS A 77 -0.35 -13.68 -28.49
N PRO A 78 -1.33 -12.90 -28.00
CA PRO A 78 -2.32 -12.27 -28.85
C PRO A 78 -1.65 -11.36 -29.89
N ALA A 79 -2.16 -11.42 -31.13
CA ALA A 79 -1.65 -10.62 -32.24
C ALA A 79 -1.87 -9.11 -32.02
N VAL A 80 -2.89 -8.74 -31.24
CA VAL A 80 -3.19 -7.36 -30.85
C VAL A 80 -2.81 -7.14 -29.39
N ARG A 81 -2.26 -5.97 -29.09
CA ARG A 81 -1.93 -5.59 -27.71
C ARG A 81 -3.19 -5.61 -26.84
N GLN A 82 -3.17 -6.45 -25.81
CA GLN A 82 -4.19 -6.46 -24.76
C GLN A 82 -3.77 -5.55 -23.60
N ALA A 83 -4.77 -5.05 -22.88
CA ALA A 83 -4.56 -4.28 -21.67
C ALA A 83 -3.80 -5.12 -20.64
N ARG A 84 -2.85 -4.51 -19.92
CA ARG A 84 -2.05 -5.20 -18.90
C ARG A 84 -2.59 -4.93 -17.50
N PRO A 85 -2.74 -5.95 -16.64
CA PRO A 85 -3.23 -5.73 -15.30
C PRO A 85 -2.32 -4.76 -14.54
N MET A 86 -2.94 -3.93 -13.71
CA MET A 86 -2.25 -3.10 -12.74
C MET A 86 -3.09 -2.95 -11.48
N ILE A 87 -2.42 -2.71 -10.35
CA ILE A 87 -3.09 -2.52 -9.06
C ILE A 87 -2.92 -1.07 -8.62
N VAL A 88 -4.02 -0.43 -8.25
CA VAL A 88 -4.03 0.86 -7.55
C VAL A 88 -4.26 0.57 -6.07
N LEU A 89 -3.21 0.66 -5.27
CA LEU A 89 -3.26 0.44 -3.82
C LEU A 89 -3.47 1.78 -3.11
N ARG A 90 -4.72 2.07 -2.73
CA ARG A 90 -5.12 3.30 -2.04
C ARG A 90 -5.33 3.03 -0.54
N THR A 91 -4.27 3.24 0.23
CA THR A 91 -4.26 3.10 1.69
C THR A 91 -3.74 4.39 2.34
N PRO A 92 -4.01 4.66 3.63
CA PRO A 92 -3.50 5.85 4.30
C PRO A 92 -1.96 5.90 4.30
N LYS A 93 -1.34 7.07 4.12
CA LYS A 93 0.10 7.21 4.37
C LYS A 93 0.40 7.04 5.87
N GLY A 94 1.45 6.27 6.19
CA GLY A 94 1.75 5.92 7.59
C GLY A 94 0.76 4.94 8.19
N TRP A 95 0.08 4.14 7.36
CA TRP A 95 -0.95 3.19 7.77
C TRP A 95 -0.49 2.32 8.95
N THR A 96 -1.38 2.14 9.93
CA THR A 96 -1.16 1.45 11.21
C THR A 96 -0.27 2.18 12.22
N GLY A 97 0.30 3.32 11.83
CA GLY A 97 1.07 4.20 12.70
C GLY A 97 0.22 5.05 13.66
N PRO A 98 0.87 5.95 14.42
CA PRO A 98 0.19 6.89 15.29
C PRO A 98 -0.82 7.73 14.50
N LYS A 99 -2.08 7.73 14.95
CA LYS A 99 -3.14 8.51 14.30
C LYS A 99 -2.95 10.02 14.51
N LYS A 100 -2.52 10.40 15.72
CA LYS A 100 -2.22 11.78 16.11
C LYS A 100 -0.98 11.85 16.98
N VAL A 101 -0.22 12.93 16.87
CA VAL A 101 0.92 13.29 17.74
C VAL A 101 0.80 14.78 18.03
N ASP A 102 0.89 15.18 19.30
CA ASP A 102 0.70 16.58 19.74
C ASP A 102 -0.62 17.23 19.25
N GLY A 103 -1.69 16.43 19.12
CA GLY A 103 -2.99 16.89 18.64
C GLY A 103 -3.12 16.99 17.11
N GLU A 104 -2.00 16.91 16.38
CA GLU A 104 -1.95 16.95 14.92
C GLU A 104 -2.19 15.57 14.31
N GLN A 105 -2.94 15.52 13.20
CA GLN A 105 -3.15 14.26 12.46
C GLN A 105 -1.88 13.84 11.75
N VAL A 106 -1.47 12.58 11.96
CA VAL A 106 -0.25 11.99 11.38
C VAL A 106 -0.59 10.97 10.30
N GLU A 107 -1.24 9.85 10.67
CA GLU A 107 -1.71 8.87 9.69
C GLU A 107 -2.67 9.50 8.68
N GLY A 108 -2.52 9.14 7.41
CA GLY A 108 -3.30 9.67 6.31
C GLY A 108 -2.86 11.08 5.92
N THR A 109 -1.66 11.52 6.32
CA THR A 109 -1.13 12.83 5.96
C THR A 109 0.34 12.77 5.55
N TRP A 110 0.87 13.89 5.07
CA TRP A 110 2.30 14.04 4.77
C TRP A 110 3.19 14.02 6.02
N ARG A 111 2.67 14.29 7.23
CA ARG A 111 3.46 14.28 8.48
C ARG A 111 4.04 12.90 8.79
N ALA A 112 3.40 11.83 8.30
CA ALA A 112 3.92 10.47 8.40
C ALA A 112 5.06 10.15 7.40
N HIS A 113 5.60 11.13 6.67
CA HIS A 113 6.58 10.86 5.61
C HIS A 113 7.97 10.47 6.12
N GLN A 114 8.44 11.11 7.20
CA GLN A 114 9.72 10.79 7.81
C GLN A 114 9.48 10.12 9.16
N VAL A 115 9.83 10.79 10.25
CA VAL A 115 9.69 10.27 11.60
C VAL A 115 8.45 10.92 12.24
N PRO A 116 7.38 10.16 12.52
CA PRO A 116 6.12 10.72 13.04
C PRO A 116 6.19 11.12 14.51
N VAL A 117 7.14 10.59 15.28
CA VAL A 117 7.33 10.84 16.72
C VAL A 117 8.81 11.13 16.97
N THR A 118 9.14 12.36 17.36
CA THR A 118 10.52 12.85 17.55
C THR A 118 10.72 13.48 18.94
N ASP A 119 11.89 14.06 19.22
CA ASP A 119 12.13 14.92 20.40
C ASP A 119 11.88 14.26 21.76
N PHE A 120 12.30 13.00 21.91
CA PHE A 120 12.07 12.22 23.14
C PHE A 120 12.66 12.87 24.40
N ASP A 121 13.78 13.60 24.28
CA ASP A 121 14.40 14.31 25.40
C ASP A 121 13.55 15.50 25.88
N ALA A 122 12.96 16.24 24.94
CA ALA A 122 12.15 17.41 25.23
C ALA A 122 10.68 17.06 25.56
N LYS A 123 10.20 15.91 25.06
CA LYS A 123 8.81 15.45 25.20
C LYS A 123 8.76 14.01 25.71
N PRO A 124 8.90 13.78 27.02
CA PRO A 124 8.88 12.42 27.58
C PRO A 124 7.61 11.61 27.24
N GLY A 125 6.47 12.28 27.04
CA GLY A 125 5.21 11.65 26.62
C GLY A 125 5.29 10.97 25.24
N HIS A 126 6.22 11.36 24.38
CA HIS A 126 6.44 10.74 23.08
C HIS A 126 6.96 9.31 23.18
N LEU A 127 7.67 8.97 24.27
CA LEU A 127 8.11 7.60 24.51
C LEU A 127 6.91 6.66 24.67
N LYS A 128 5.83 7.12 25.32
CA LYS A 128 4.60 6.34 25.48
C LYS A 128 3.88 6.12 24.14
N ILE A 129 3.86 7.13 23.27
CA ILE A 129 3.29 7.00 21.92
C ILE A 129 4.07 5.94 21.12
N LEU A 130 5.39 5.98 21.19
CA LEU A 130 6.25 4.99 20.54
C LEU A 130 6.02 3.58 21.10
N GLU A 131 5.97 3.43 22.43
CA GLU A 131 5.70 2.15 23.08
C GLU A 131 4.34 1.58 22.65
N ASP A 132 3.29 2.37 22.70
CA ASP A 132 1.94 1.95 22.34
C ASP A 132 1.85 1.54 20.88
N TRP A 133 2.51 2.28 20.00
CA TRP A 133 2.58 1.94 18.58
C TRP A 133 3.29 0.60 18.36
N LEU A 134 4.47 0.40 18.95
CA LEU A 134 5.20 -0.87 18.82
C LEU A 134 4.42 -2.05 19.41
N ARG A 135 3.78 -1.87 20.58
CA ARG A 135 2.97 -2.90 21.24
C ARG A 135 1.68 -3.22 20.48
N SER A 136 1.16 -2.30 19.68
CA SER A 136 -0.06 -2.53 18.87
C SER A 136 0.09 -3.66 17.87
N TYR A 137 1.32 -3.98 17.44
CA TYR A 137 1.61 -5.13 16.57
C TYR A 137 1.70 -6.46 17.33
N ARG A 138 1.53 -6.45 18.66
CA ARG A 138 1.57 -7.63 19.53
C ARG A 138 2.84 -8.45 19.32
N PRO A 139 4.04 -7.86 19.53
CA PRO A 139 5.31 -8.54 19.27
C PRO A 139 5.46 -9.85 20.06
N ASP A 140 4.83 -9.95 21.24
CA ASP A 140 4.84 -11.17 22.05
C ASP A 140 4.10 -12.36 21.40
N GLU A 141 3.26 -12.11 20.38
CA GLU A 141 2.63 -13.15 19.54
C GLU A 141 3.47 -13.50 18.30
N LEU A 142 4.38 -12.61 17.90
CA LEU A 142 5.16 -12.71 16.66
C LEU A 142 6.56 -13.28 16.89
N PHE A 143 7.11 -13.12 18.09
CA PHE A 143 8.47 -13.54 18.44
C PHE A 143 8.48 -14.42 19.69
N ASP A 144 9.33 -15.44 19.68
CA ASP A 144 9.62 -16.24 20.85
C ASP A 144 10.50 -15.47 21.85
N ARG A 145 10.70 -16.04 23.04
CA ARG A 145 11.54 -15.46 24.10
C ARG A 145 13.01 -15.24 23.72
N ASN A 146 13.49 -15.88 22.66
CA ASN A 146 14.85 -15.72 22.15
C ASN A 146 14.93 -14.65 21.05
N GLY A 147 13.81 -14.01 20.70
CA GLY A 147 13.71 -13.04 19.61
C GLY A 147 13.60 -13.67 18.22
N LYS A 148 13.34 -14.98 18.11
CA LYS A 148 13.09 -15.64 16.83
C LYS A 148 11.63 -15.45 16.43
N LEU A 149 11.38 -15.23 15.14
CA LEU A 149 10.02 -15.30 14.58
C LEU A 149 9.38 -16.66 14.90
N VAL A 150 8.11 -16.67 15.30
CA VAL A 150 7.35 -17.92 15.50
C VAL A 150 7.19 -18.67 14.17
N ASP A 151 7.11 -20.01 14.21
CA ASP A 151 7.13 -20.84 13.00
C ASP A 151 5.85 -20.71 12.15
N GLU A 152 4.74 -20.23 12.72
CA GLU A 152 3.48 -19.93 12.02
C GLU A 152 3.18 -18.42 12.11
N ILE A 153 3.28 -17.72 10.97
CA ILE A 153 2.74 -16.38 10.73
C ILE A 153 1.93 -16.41 9.45
#